data_AF-A0A2T1HMP8-F1
#
_entry.id   AF-A0A2T1HMP8-F1
#
_cell.length_a   1.000
_cell.length_b   1.000
_cell.length_c   1.000
_cell.angle_alpha   90.00
_cell.angle_beta   90.00
_cell.angle_gamma   90.00
#
_symmetry.space_group_name_H-M   'P 1'
#
loop_
_entity.id
_entity.type
_entity.pdbx_description
1 polymer ?
#
loop_
_entity_poly.entity_id
_entity_poly.type
_entity_poly.pdbx_seq_one_letter_code
_entity_poly.pdbx_strand_id
1 'polypeptide(L)' 'MSASRNDPTFDYIVVGAGSAGCVLANRLSADGRNRVLVLEAGGMDNWIWYHIPVGYLFAIGNPR' A
#
# COMPACT_ATOMS: atom_id res chain seq x y z
N MET A 1 -26.80 1.47 -29.19
CA MET A 1 -26.69 1.70 -27.74
C MET A 1 -25.21 1.55 -27.38
N SER A 2 -24.45 2.66 -27.40
CA SER A 2 -23.02 2.62 -27.09
C SER A 2 -22.86 2.89 -25.59
N ALA A 3 -22.42 1.89 -24.83
CA ALA A 3 -22.06 2.09 -23.43
C ALA A 3 -20.83 3.02 -23.39
N SER A 4 -20.97 4.18 -22.74
CA SER A 4 -19.84 5.03 -22.39
C SER A 4 -18.87 4.22 -21.55
N ARG A 5 -17.74 3.78 -22.12
CA ARG A 5 -16.66 3.16 -21.35
C ARG A 5 -16.00 4.23 -20.48
N ASN A 6 -16.52 4.39 -19.26
CA ASN A 6 -15.86 5.15 -18.19
C ASN A 6 -14.76 4.30 -17.54
N ASP A 7 -13.94 3.63 -18.34
CA ASP A 7 -12.82 2.87 -17.80
C ASP A 7 -11.69 3.87 -17.48
N PRO A 8 -11.24 3.97 -16.22
CA PRO A 8 -10.16 4.89 -15.87
C PRO A 8 -8.88 4.49 -16.59
N THR A 9 -8.26 5.44 -17.29
CA THR A 9 -6.93 5.29 -17.89
C THR A 9 -5.82 5.49 -16.87
N PHE A 10 -4.75 4.72 -16.96
CA PHE A 10 -3.57 4.84 -16.10
C PHE A 10 -2.30 4.80 -16.96
N ASP A 11 -1.29 5.57 -16.57
CA ASP A 11 0.01 5.61 -17.24
C ASP A 11 0.90 4.46 -16.76
N TYR A 12 0.72 4.05 -15.50
CA TYR A 12 1.46 2.95 -14.88
C TYR A 12 0.54 2.06 -14.05
N ILE A 13 0.80 0.75 -14.11
CA ILE A 13 0.19 -0.25 -13.23
C ILE A 13 1.30 -0.92 -12.43
N VAL A 14 1.26 -0.77 -11.11
CA VAL A 14 2.17 -1.42 -10.16
C VAL A 14 1.45 -2.60 -9.53
N VAL A 15 1.99 -3.80 -9.71
CA VAL A 15 1.45 -5.03 -9.09
C VAL A 15 2.23 -5.30 -7.80
N GLY A 16 1.54 -5.18 -6.68
CA GLY A 16 2.07 -5.30 -5.32
C GLY A 16 2.31 -3.93 -4.65
N ALA A 17 1.64 -3.67 -3.54
CA ALA A 17 1.86 -2.56 -2.60
C ALA A 17 2.85 -2.92 -1.48
N GLY A 18 3.82 -3.80 -1.77
CA GLY A 18 4.96 -4.05 -0.89
C GLY A 18 5.92 -2.87 -0.84
N SER A 19 7.04 -3.02 -0.12
CA SER A 19 7.99 -1.93 0.14
C SER A 19 8.49 -1.22 -1.14
N ALA A 20 8.88 -1.97 -2.16
CA ALA A 20 9.33 -1.41 -3.43
C ALA A 20 8.18 -0.78 -4.23
N GLY A 21 7.02 -1.43 -4.26
CA GLY A 21 5.83 -0.97 -4.98
C GLY A 21 5.33 0.37 -4.46
N CYS A 22 5.23 0.53 -3.14
CA CYS A 22 4.86 1.80 -2.51
C CYS A 22 5.85 2.93 -2.81
N VAL A 23 7.15 2.66 -2.76
CA VAL A 23 8.18 3.67 -3.07
C VAL A 23 8.13 4.07 -4.54
N LEU A 24 7.97 3.11 -5.45
CA LEU A 24 7.86 3.36 -6.88
C LEU A 24 6.60 4.16 -7.22
N ALA A 25 5.44 3.73 -6.71
CA ALA A 25 4.17 4.40 -6.93
C ALA A 25 4.22 5.85 -6.45
N ASN A 26 4.76 6.09 -5.24
CA ASN A 26 4.96 7.45 -4.71
C ASN A 26 5.84 8.32 -5.62
N ARG A 27 6.92 7.77 -6.19
CA ARG A 27 7.80 8.52 -7.10
C ARG A 27 7.11 8.82 -8.44
N LEU A 28 6.41 7.86 -9.01
CA LEU A 28 5.73 8.01 -10.30
C LEU A 28 4.56 9.01 -10.21
N SER A 29 3.82 9.04 -9.11
CA SER A 29 2.68 9.93 -8.92
C SER A 29 3.03 11.31 -8.34
N ALA A 30 4.27 11.54 -7.92
CA ALA A 30 4.69 12.68 -7.09
C ALA A 30 4.30 14.06 -7.63
N ASP A 31 4.32 14.25 -8.95
CA ASP A 31 4.05 15.53 -9.60
C ASP A 31 2.66 15.62 -10.24
N GLY A 32 1.82 14.59 -10.08
CA GLY A 32 0.47 14.52 -10.63
C GLY A 32 0.38 14.37 -12.16
N ARG A 33 1.51 14.28 -12.87
CA ARG A 33 1.52 14.06 -14.33
C ARG A 33 1.15 12.64 -14.72
N ASN A 34 1.45 11.68 -13.85
CA ASN A 34 1.15 10.27 -14.08
C ASN A 34 0.03 9.79 -13.16
N ARG A 35 -0.96 9.10 -13.75
CA ARG A 35 -1.98 8.34 -13.04
C ARG A 35 -1.45 6.92 -12.80
N VAL A 36 -1.28 6.57 -11.54
CA VAL A 36 -0.71 5.27 -11.13
C VAL A 36 -1.78 4.41 -10.48
N LEU A 37 -2.00 3.22 -11.02
CA LEU A 37 -2.81 2.18 -10.38
C LEU A 37 -1.90 1.24 -9.61
N VAL A 38 -2.24 0.95 -8.35
CA VAL A 38 -1.57 -0.09 -7.56
C VAL A 38 -2.56 -1.21 -7.29
N LEU A 39 -2.17 -2.45 -7.59
CA LEU A 39 -2.96 -3.66 -7.33
C LEU A 39 -2.25 -4.48 -6.26
N GLU A 40 -2.87 -4.63 -5.09
CA GLU A 40 -2.36 -5.45 -4.00
C GLU A 40 -3.32 -6.60 -3.74
N ALA A 41 -2.78 -7.81 -3.58
CA ALA A 41 -3.59 -9.00 -3.31
C ALA A 41 -3.99 -9.08 -1.82
N GLY A 42 -3.14 -8.54 -0.94
CA GLY A 42 -3.37 -8.46 0.50
C GLY A 42 -4.52 -7.52 0.88
N GLY A 43 -5.05 -7.76 2.08
CA GLY A 43 -6.03 -6.89 2.71
C GLY A 43 -5.38 -5.70 3.43
N MET A 44 -6.21 -4.91 4.10
CA MET A 44 -5.73 -3.80 4.91
C MET A 44 -5.04 -4.32 6.18
N ASP A 45 -3.83 -3.83 6.48
CA ASP A 45 -3.07 -4.14 7.71
C ASP A 45 -3.65 -3.43 8.95
N ASN A 46 -4.91 -3.75 9.27
CA ASN A 46 -5.64 -3.13 10.39
C ASN A 46 -5.67 -4.00 11.67
N TRP A 47 -4.93 -5.10 11.69
CA TRP A 47 -4.83 -5.94 12.88
C TRP A 47 -3.83 -5.34 13.87
N ILE A 48 -4.31 -5.08 15.10
CA ILE A 48 -3.55 -4.37 16.13
C ILE A 48 -2.18 -4.96 16.42
N TRP A 49 -2.03 -6.28 16.30
CA TRP A 49 -0.78 -6.98 16.59
C TRP A 49 0.34 -6.71 15.57
N TYR A 50 0.04 -6.21 14.37
CA TYR A 50 1.08 -5.77 13.43
C TYR A 50 1.78 -4.48 13.87
N HIS A 51 1.09 -3.65 14.67
CA HIS A 51 1.57 -2.35 15.12
C HIS A 51 2.27 -2.41 16.48
N ILE A 52 2.07 -3.50 17.24
CA ILE A 52 2.75 -3.71 18.53
C ILE A 52 4.18 -4.17 18.24
N PRO A 53 5.21 -3.44 18.70
CA PRO A 53 6.60 -3.84 18.50
C PRO A 53 6.88 -5.17 19.21
N VAL A 54 7.64 -6.07 18.59
CA VAL A 54 8.03 -7.36 19.20
C VAL A 54 8.72 -7.19 20.58
N GLY A 55 9.42 -6.06 20.78
CA GLY A 55 10.04 -5.67 22.04
C GLY A 55 9.06 -5.62 23.23
N TYR A 56 7.77 -5.38 22.98
CA TYR A 56 6.72 -5.40 24.01
C TYR A 56 6.67 -6.74 24.76
N LEU A 57 6.86 -7.87 24.06
CA LEU A 57 6.86 -9.20 24.67
C LEU A 57 8.01 -9.39 25.66
N PHE A 58 9.15 -8.74 25.45
CA PHE A 58 10.30 -8.81 26.35
C PHE A 58 10.18 -7.86 27.55
N ALA A 59 9.32 -6.84 27.46
CA ALA A 59 9.08 -5.87 28.52
C ALA A 59 7.99 -6.32 29.49
N ILE A 60 7.13 -7.28 29.10
CA ILE A 60 6.00 -7.71 29.93
C ILE A 60 6.52 -8.43 31.20
N GLY A 61 6.20 -7.88 32.37
CA GLY A 61 6.63 -8.44 33.65
C GLY A 61 8.13 -8.34 33.95
N ASN A 62 8.88 -7.52 33.22
CA ASN A 62 10.29 -7.26 33.54
C ASN A 62 10.38 -6.35 34.79
N PRO A 63 10.99 -6.81 35.91
CA PRO A 63 11.08 -6.04 37.15
C PRO A 63 12.26 -5.06 37.20
N ARG A 64 13.05 -4.94 36.12
CA ARG A 64 14.12 -3.95 35.99
C ARG A 64 13.59 -2.58 35.62
#